data_AF-A0A6M0BZL5-F1
#
_entry.id   AF-A0A6M0BZL5-F1
#
_cell.length_a   1.000
_cell.length_b   1.000
_cell.length_c   1.000
_cell.angle_alpha   90.00
_cell.angle_beta   90.00
_cell.angle_gamma   90.00
#
_symmetry.space_group_name_H-M   'P 1'
#
loop_
_entity.id
_entity.type
_entity.pdbx_description
1 polymer ?
#
loop_
_entity_poly.entity_id
_entity_poly.type
_entity_poly.pdbx_seq_one_letter_code
_entity_poly.pdbx_strand_id
1 'polypeptide(L)' 'MLHFEVRNVGFIVKDLVPQLWKNACVVMDNARIHQGEMVREAIEKAGAQLIY' A
#
# COMPACT_ATOMS: atom_id res chain seq x y z
N MET A 1 -3.27 -9.42 -11.26
CA MET A 1 -3.87 -8.65 -10.15
C MET A 1 -3.60 -9.45 -8.88
N LEU A 2 -2.68 -8.98 -8.04
CA LEU A 2 -2.41 -9.64 -6.75
C LEU A 2 -3.45 -9.12 -5.75
N HIS A 3 -4.25 -10.01 -5.18
CA HIS A 3 -5.22 -9.66 -4.15
C HIS A 3 -4.60 -10.00 -2.78
N PHE A 4 -4.33 -8.98 -1.97
CA PHE A 4 -3.84 -9.13 -0.60
C PHE A 4 -4.82 -8.45 0.35
N GLU A 5 -5.36 -9.21 1.30
CA GLU A 5 -6.17 -8.68 2.40
C GLU A 5 -5.22 -8.05 3.43
N VAL A 6 -5.03 -6.74 3.36
CA VAL A 6 -4.10 -6.03 4.23
C VAL A 6 -4.72 -5.90 5.62
N ARG A 7 -4.28 -6.72 6.59
CA ARG A 7 -4.80 -6.66 7.97
C ARG A 7 -4.00 -5.77 8.91
N ASN A 8 -2.80 -5.31 8.51
CA ASN A 8 -1.92 -4.51 9.37
C ASN A 8 -0.87 -3.73 8.54
N VAL A 9 -0.50 -2.52 8.99
CA VAL A 9 0.54 -1.66 8.41
C VAL A 9 1.87 -2.39 8.24
N GLY A 10 2.20 -3.31 9.15
CA GLY A 10 3.43 -4.11 9.07
C GLY A 10 3.56 -4.93 7.77
N PHE A 11 2.45 -5.47 7.25
CA PHE A 11 2.44 -6.21 5.98
C PHE A 11 2.72 -5.29 4.79
N ILE A 12 2.19 -4.06 4.82
CA ILE A 12 2.36 -3.10 3.72
C ILE A 12 3.85 -2.81 3.52
N VAL A 13 4.56 -2.48 4.60
CA VAL A 13 5.96 -2.10 4.51
C VAL A 13 6.88 -3.30 4.25
N LYS A 14 6.61 -4.44 4.89
CA LYS A 14 7.53 -5.60 4.82
C LYS A 14 7.32 -6.46 3.58
N ASP A 15 6.08 -6.60 3.12
CA ASP A 15 5.72 -7.57 2.10
C ASP A 15 5.24 -6.88 0.82
N LEU A 16 4.33 -5.90 0.91
CA LEU A 16 3.76 -5.26 -0.27
C LEU A 16 4.74 -4.29 -0.97
N VAL A 17 5.30 -3.33 -0.23
CA VAL A 17 6.17 -2.26 -0.78
C VAL A 17 7.37 -2.83 -1.57
N PRO A 18 8.08 -3.88 -1.12
CA PRO A 18 9.18 -4.47 -1.89
C PRO A 18 8.77 -5.07 -3.24
N GLN A 19 7.49 -5.35 -3.45
CA GLN A 19 6.96 -5.92 -4.70
C GLN A 19 6.46 -4.83 -5.67
N LEU A 20 6.43 -3.57 -5.26
CA LEU A 20 5.93 -2.47 -6.09
C LEU A 20 6.97 -2.04 -7.13
N TRP A 21 6.46 -1.59 -8.28
CA TRP A 21 7.26 -0.97 -9.34
C TRP A 21 6.78 0.45 -9.62
N LYS A 22 7.59 1.23 -10.32
CA LYS A 22 7.25 2.60 -10.71
C LYS A 22 5.94 2.62 -11.52
N ASN A 23 5.02 3.50 -11.14
CA ASN A 23 3.67 3.64 -11.68
C ASN A 23 2.72 2.46 -11.38
N ALA A 24 3.07 1.56 -10.44
CA ALA A 24 2.11 0.59 -9.93
C ALA A 24 0.93 1.31 -9.25
N CYS A 25 -0.25 0.69 -9.28
CA CYS A 25 -1.43 1.18 -8.58
C CYS A 25 -1.79 0.20 -7.46
N VAL A 26 -1.86 0.72 -6.24
CA VAL A 26 -2.32 0.00 -5.05
C VAL A 26 -3.74 0.47 -4.74
N VAL A 27 -4.68 -0.46 -4.73
CA VAL A 27 -6.07 -0.21 -4.34
C VAL A 27 -6.29 -0.88 -2.98
N MET A 28 -6.71 -0.09 -2.00
CA MET A 28 -7.03 -0.54 -0.65
C MET A 28 -8.50 -0.24 -0.38
N ASP A 29 -9.09 -0.94 0.59
CA ASP A 29 -10.39 -0.54 1.13
C ASP A 29 -10.25 0.72 2.00
N ASN A 30 -11.34 1.49 2.11
CA ASN A 30 -11.34 2.76 2.82
C ASN A 30 -11.44 2.61 4.36
N ALA A 31 -10.92 1.52 4.93
CA ALA A 31 -10.91 1.30 6.37
C ALA A 31 -9.93 2.27 7.05
N ARG A 32 -10.33 2.85 8.19
CA ARG A 32 -9.53 3.86 8.92
C ARG A 32 -8.11 3.42 9.26
N ILE A 33 -7.89 2.12 9.47
CA ILE A 33 -6.58 1.54 9.76
C ILE A 33 -5.59 1.63 8.58
N HIS A 34 -6.08 1.85 7.36
CA HIS A 34 -5.27 2.00 6.14
C HIS A 34 -5.01 3.45 5.77
N GLN A 35 -5.76 4.39 6.35
CA GLN A 35 -5.67 5.82 6.05
C GLN A 35 -4.52 6.56 6.76
N GLY A 36 -3.65 5.83 7.48
CA GLY A 36 -2.49 6.44 8.13
C GLY A 36 -1.49 6.99 7.12
N GLU A 37 -0.93 8.18 7.39
CA GLU A 37 0.05 8.84 6.51
C GLU A 37 1.22 7.92 6.13
N MET A 38 1.71 7.11 7.08
CA MET A 38 2.79 6.14 6.85
C MET A 38 2.51 5.18 5.69
N VAL A 39 1.26 4.75 5.49
CA VAL A 39 0.88 3.81 4.42
C VAL A 39 1.04 4.47 3.07
N ARG A 40 0.48 5.67 2.91
CA ARG A 40 0.56 6.46 1.69
C ARG A 40 2.02 6.77 1.37
N GLU A 41 2.77 7.27 2.34
CA GLU A 41 4.18 7.62 2.16
C GLU A 41 5.03 6.42 1.72
N ALA A 42 4.84 5.26 2.34
CA ALA A 42 5.61 4.06 1.99
C ALA A 42 5.34 3.61 0.54
N ILE A 43 4.09 3.66 0.10
CA ILE A 43 3.68 3.28 -1.26
C ILE A 43 4.16 4.31 -2.29
N GLU A 44 3.96 5.60 -2.04
CA GLU A 44 4.34 6.68 -2.96
C GLU A 44 5.87 6.81 -3.09
N LYS A 45 6.62 6.55 -2.01
CA LYS A 45 8.09 6.50 -2.04
C LYS A 45 8.63 5.36 -2.92
N ALA A 46 7.88 4.28 -3.08
CA ALA A 46 8.19 3.21 -4.05
C ALA A 46 7.87 3.59 -5.50
N GLY A 47 7.34 4.80 -5.74
CA GLY A 47 6.93 5.28 -7.06
C GLY A 47 5.57 4.73 -7.51
N ALA A 48 4.78 4.17 -6.58
CA ALA A 48 3.43 3.69 -6.84
C ALA A 48 2.36 4.73 -6.43
N GLN A 49 1.12 4.51 -6.84
CA GLN A 49 -0.03 5.35 -6.49
C GLN A 49 -0.99 4.59 -5.57
N LEU A 50 -1.47 5.23 -4.51
CA LEU A 50 -2.46 4.67 -3.60
C LEU A 50 -3.86 5.25 -3.86
N ILE A 51 -4.84 4.35 -4.03
CA ILE A 51 -6.27 4.64 -4.16
C ILE A 51 -7.02 3.89 -3.05
N TYR A 52 -7.98 4.56 -2.41
CA TYR A 52 -8.89 3.98 -1.40
C TYR A 52 -10.28 3.72 -1.97
#